data_AF-A0AAF0S5K0-F1
#
_entry.id   AF-A0AAF0S5K0-F1
#
_cell.length_a   1.000
_cell.length_b   1.000
_cell.length_c   1.000
_cell.angle_alpha   90.00
_cell.angle_beta   90.00
_cell.angle_gamma   90.00
#
_symmetry.space_group_name_H-M   'P 1'
#
loop_
_entity.id
_entity.type
_entity.pdbx_description
1 polymer ?
#
loop_
_entity_poly.entity_id
_entity_poly.type
_entity_poly.pdbx_seq_one_letter_code
_entity_poly.pdbx_strand_id
1 'polypeptide(L)'
;MNRHTRIASAFAAAAAIGILLASCSGGAQSDQGEAAGSPAPETKTTAPTPVEHIDDTWTFDYQGATGTFKLSGDASHPDVAAVEAARASVDGEAVTLVPVELDNTAGTESLNMYGVTVVTKDGQQIDSVDLADKFSTWEDAAVDDTDKYNALIDAHNKYALFDLAPGAKGTALLAFDEPVMSAWRVTAMPANAFDEVTATPSQ
;
A
#
# COMPACT_ATOMS: atom_id res chain seq x y z
N MET A 1 47.44 -1.53 10.86
CA MET A 1 47.31 -0.41 11.84
C MET A 1 45.82 -0.27 12.12
N ASN A 2 45.34 -0.79 13.26
CA ASN A 2 45.02 -0.04 14.49
C ASN A 2 44.07 1.15 14.22
N ARG A 3 42.97 1.42 14.93
CA ARG A 3 42.22 0.83 16.06
C ARG A 3 41.18 1.94 16.38
N HIS A 4 39.94 1.59 16.77
CA HIS A 4 39.07 2.36 17.70
C HIS A 4 38.53 3.74 17.26
N THR A 5 37.41 4.35 17.71
CA THR A 5 36.26 4.05 18.59
C THR A 5 35.50 5.40 18.83
N ARG A 6 34.17 5.36 19.07
CA ARG A 6 33.26 6.31 19.81
C ARG A 6 32.74 7.61 19.15
N ILE A 7 31.41 7.78 19.02
CA ILE A 7 30.35 8.33 19.93
C ILE A 7 30.47 9.86 20.19
N ALA A 8 29.45 10.65 19.80
CA ALA A 8 28.65 11.54 20.70
C ALA A 8 27.80 12.59 19.93
N SER A 9 26.49 12.50 20.17
CA SER A 9 25.46 13.53 20.43
C SER A 9 25.62 15.01 20.02
N ALA A 10 24.53 15.59 19.51
CA ALA A 10 24.11 16.96 19.85
C ALA A 10 22.57 17.09 19.88
N PHE A 11 22.06 17.31 21.09
CA PHE A 11 20.72 17.82 21.41
C PHE A 11 20.67 19.34 21.21
N ALA A 12 19.55 19.88 20.72
CA ALA A 12 19.11 21.27 20.95
C ALA A 12 17.58 21.30 20.75
N ALA A 13 16.74 21.37 21.79
CA ALA A 13 16.38 22.53 22.64
C ALA A 13 15.21 23.38 22.07
N ALA A 14 14.02 23.08 22.62
CA ALA A 14 12.84 23.89 22.96
C ALA A 14 12.64 25.32 22.42
N ALA A 15 11.38 25.61 22.06
CA ALA A 15 10.73 26.87 22.39
C ALA A 15 9.21 26.66 22.62
N ALA A 16 8.77 26.85 23.86
CA ALA A 16 7.36 26.95 24.22
C ALA A 16 6.86 28.38 23.97
N ILE A 17 5.67 28.52 23.39
CA ILE A 17 4.93 29.80 23.39
C ILE A 17 3.56 29.53 24.01
N GLY A 18 3.39 29.99 25.24
CA GLY A 18 2.09 30.19 25.86
C GLY A 18 1.57 31.58 25.50
N ILE A 19 0.28 31.66 25.15
CA ILE A 19 -0.46 32.93 25.15
C ILE A 19 -1.74 32.70 25.97
N LEU A 20 -1.71 33.24 27.19
CA LEU A 20 -2.88 33.57 28.00
C LEU A 20 -3.38 34.93 27.52
N LEU A 21 -4.66 35.03 27.15
CA LEU A 21 -5.42 36.26 27.28
C LEU A 21 -6.83 35.92 27.76
N ALA A 22 -7.13 36.40 28.96
CA ALA A 22 -8.45 36.41 29.56
C ALA A 22 -9.15 37.76 29.30
N SER A 23 -10.48 37.70 29.35
CA SER A 23 -11.43 38.77 29.70
C SER A 23 -11.87 39.74 28.61
N CYS A 24 -13.13 39.60 28.22
CA CYS A 24 -14.05 40.72 28.12
C CYS A 24 -15.37 40.37 28.81
N SER A 25 -15.68 41.17 29.82
CA SER A 25 -16.94 41.28 30.54
C SER A 25 -18.05 41.87 29.65
N GLY A 26 -19.30 41.41 29.79
CA GLY A 26 -20.44 42.14 29.23
C GLY A 26 -21.81 41.47 29.30
N GLY A 27 -22.45 41.48 30.47
CA GLY A 27 -23.87 41.89 30.61
C GLY A 27 -25.01 40.89 30.34
N ALA A 28 -25.97 40.95 31.28
CA ALA A 28 -27.38 40.57 31.21
C ALA A 28 -27.78 39.13 31.63
N GLN A 29 -28.46 39.12 32.77
CA GLN A 29 -29.18 38.03 33.41
C GLN A 29 -30.52 37.78 32.70
N SER A 30 -30.81 36.53 32.38
CA SER A 30 -32.18 36.01 32.24
C SER A 30 -32.24 34.64 32.87
N ASP A 31 -33.01 34.53 33.96
CA ASP A 31 -33.42 33.28 34.57
C ASP A 31 -34.19 32.44 33.55
N GLN A 32 -33.64 31.27 33.20
CA GLN A 32 -34.41 30.12 32.73
C GLN A 32 -33.69 28.87 33.23
N GLY A 33 -34.35 28.17 34.16
CA GLY A 33 -33.88 26.89 34.66
C GLY A 33 -33.86 25.89 33.53
N GLU A 34 -32.67 25.47 33.14
CA GLU A 34 -32.46 24.32 32.28
C GLU A 34 -31.71 23.29 33.11
N ALA A 35 -32.36 22.15 33.34
CA ALA A 35 -31.75 21.02 34.01
C ALA A 35 -30.44 20.68 33.30
N ALA A 36 -29.34 20.65 34.04
CA ALA A 36 -28.06 20.16 33.55
C ALA A 36 -28.26 18.71 33.09
N GLY A 37 -28.49 18.53 31.79
CA GLY A 37 -28.47 17.23 31.15
C GLY A 37 -27.10 16.62 31.42
N SER A 38 -27.08 15.48 32.11
CA SER A 38 -25.87 14.67 32.21
C SER A 38 -25.27 14.50 30.81
N PRO A 39 -23.97 14.78 30.59
CA PRO A 39 -23.35 14.48 29.32
C PRO A 39 -23.56 13.01 29.02
N ALA A 40 -24.10 12.71 27.83
CA ALA A 40 -24.26 11.34 27.36
C ALA A 40 -22.90 10.62 27.51
N PRO A 41 -22.88 9.38 28.04
CA PRO A 41 -21.62 8.67 28.22
C PRO A 41 -20.96 8.49 26.86
N GLU A 42 -19.76 9.05 26.71
CA GLU A 42 -18.90 8.80 25.54
C GLU A 42 -18.64 7.30 25.46
N THR A 43 -19.23 6.64 24.47
CA THR A 43 -18.88 5.27 24.13
C THR A 43 -17.45 5.26 23.61
N LYS A 44 -16.50 4.89 24.49
CA LYS A 44 -15.14 4.55 24.08
C LYS A 44 -15.18 3.29 23.21
N THR A 45 -15.19 3.46 21.90
CA THR A 45 -14.91 2.37 20.96
C THR A 45 -13.48 1.91 21.21
N THR A 46 -13.30 0.69 21.72
CA THR A 46 -11.98 0.09 21.85
C THR A 46 -11.49 -0.27 20.45
N ALA A 47 -10.27 0.13 20.09
CA ALA A 47 -9.66 -0.26 18.84
C ALA A 47 -9.62 -1.79 18.74
N PRO A 48 -9.96 -2.39 17.59
CA PRO A 48 -9.91 -3.83 17.43
C PRO A 48 -8.49 -4.34 17.67
N THR A 49 -8.37 -5.51 18.30
CA THR A 49 -7.09 -6.17 18.51
C THR A 49 -6.52 -6.60 17.16
N PRO A 50 -5.25 -6.26 16.86
CA PRO A 50 -4.59 -6.74 15.65
C PRO A 50 -4.52 -8.27 15.58
N VAL A 51 -4.78 -8.82 14.40
CA VAL A 51 -4.73 -10.27 14.09
C VAL A 51 -3.86 -10.47 12.85
N GLU A 52 -3.05 -11.52 12.85
CA GLU A 52 -2.16 -11.88 11.74
C GLU A 52 -2.92 -12.64 10.65
N HIS A 53 -2.72 -12.24 9.39
CA HIS A 53 -3.39 -12.76 8.20
C HIS A 53 -2.43 -12.88 6.99
N ILE A 54 -1.13 -13.10 7.24
CA ILE A 54 -0.13 -13.13 6.18
C ILE A 54 -0.31 -14.32 5.20
N ASP A 55 -0.78 -15.45 5.70
CA ASP A 55 -0.96 -16.68 4.91
C ASP A 55 -2.33 -16.76 4.22
N ASP A 56 -3.24 -15.83 4.55
CA ASP A 56 -4.61 -15.82 4.05
C ASP A 56 -4.70 -15.32 2.60
N THR A 57 -5.79 -15.70 1.93
CA THR A 57 -6.15 -15.13 0.62
C THR A 57 -6.93 -13.85 0.83
N TRP A 58 -6.44 -12.75 0.29
CA TRP A 58 -7.06 -11.44 0.38
C TRP A 58 -7.99 -11.22 -0.81
N THR A 59 -9.19 -10.70 -0.54
CA THR A 59 -10.20 -10.39 -1.57
C THR A 59 -10.73 -8.97 -1.37
N PHE A 60 -10.87 -8.22 -2.46
CA PHE A 60 -11.59 -6.95 -2.46
C PHE A 60 -12.65 -6.94 -3.55
N ASP A 61 -13.70 -6.15 -3.33
CA ASP A 61 -14.72 -5.84 -4.32
C ASP A 61 -14.68 -4.35 -4.65
N TYR A 62 -14.77 -4.01 -5.92
CA TYR A 62 -14.78 -2.63 -6.39
C TYR A 62 -15.66 -2.49 -7.62
N GLN A 63 -16.74 -1.72 -7.49
CA GLN A 63 -17.65 -1.39 -8.61
C GLN A 63 -18.08 -2.58 -9.49
N GLY A 64 -18.35 -3.75 -8.88
CA GLY A 64 -18.77 -4.95 -9.60
C GLY A 64 -17.62 -5.85 -10.08
N ALA A 65 -16.38 -5.45 -9.88
CA ALA A 65 -15.21 -6.29 -10.02
C ALA A 65 -14.77 -6.90 -8.69
N THR A 66 -14.07 -8.02 -8.75
CA THR A 66 -13.44 -8.69 -7.61
C THR A 66 -11.96 -8.92 -7.90
N GLY A 67 -11.10 -8.68 -6.90
CA GLY A 67 -9.69 -9.00 -6.97
C GLY A 67 -9.27 -9.94 -5.85
N THR A 68 -8.36 -10.87 -6.14
CA THR A 68 -7.90 -11.90 -5.18
C THR A 68 -6.39 -12.09 -5.26
N PHE A 69 -5.71 -12.15 -4.11
CA PHE A 69 -4.26 -12.30 -4.06
C PHE A 69 -3.76 -12.88 -2.73
N LYS A 70 -2.49 -13.30 -2.70
CA LYS A 70 -1.77 -13.70 -1.49
C LYS A 70 -0.51 -12.86 -1.34
N LEU A 71 -0.32 -12.24 -0.18
CA LEU A 71 0.84 -11.37 0.08
C LEU A 71 2.19 -12.10 0.04
N SER A 72 2.18 -13.42 0.27
CA SER A 72 3.36 -14.27 0.09
C SER A 72 3.82 -14.41 -1.36
N GLY A 73 3.00 -13.96 -2.33
CA GLY A 73 3.27 -14.08 -3.75
C GLY A 73 3.13 -15.52 -4.28
N ASP A 74 3.36 -15.67 -5.57
CA ASP A 74 3.46 -16.97 -6.24
C ASP A 74 4.52 -16.92 -7.33
N ALA A 75 5.75 -17.33 -6.98
CA ALA A 75 6.87 -17.38 -7.92
C ALA A 75 6.65 -18.37 -9.09
N SER A 76 5.67 -19.27 -8.98
CA SER A 76 5.31 -20.19 -10.06
C SER A 76 4.29 -19.60 -11.04
N HIS A 77 3.70 -18.44 -10.72
CA HIS A 77 2.77 -17.76 -11.61
C HIS A 77 3.47 -17.36 -12.92
N PRO A 78 2.89 -17.64 -14.09
CA PRO A 78 3.55 -17.40 -15.38
C PRO A 78 3.93 -15.93 -15.61
N ASP A 79 3.09 -14.99 -15.19
CA ASP A 79 3.39 -13.56 -15.33
C ASP A 79 4.51 -13.12 -14.39
N VAL A 80 4.58 -13.67 -13.17
CA VAL A 80 5.70 -13.44 -12.25
C VAL A 80 7.00 -13.98 -12.84
N ALA A 81 6.97 -15.21 -13.36
CA ALA A 81 8.13 -15.82 -14.00
C ALA A 81 8.63 -15.03 -15.22
N ALA A 82 7.72 -14.42 -15.98
CA ALA A 82 8.08 -13.59 -17.13
C ALA A 82 8.79 -12.30 -16.72
N VAL A 83 8.29 -11.60 -15.70
CA VAL A 83 8.96 -10.40 -15.16
C VAL A 83 10.32 -10.76 -14.56
N GLU A 84 10.37 -11.84 -13.77
CA GLU A 84 11.62 -12.31 -13.17
C GLU A 84 12.67 -12.71 -14.22
N ALA A 85 12.25 -13.33 -15.33
CA ALA A 85 13.16 -13.65 -16.43
C ALA A 85 13.73 -12.39 -17.09
N ALA A 86 12.89 -11.37 -17.33
CA ALA A 86 13.32 -10.10 -17.91
C ALA A 86 14.31 -9.38 -16.97
N ARG A 87 13.97 -9.24 -15.69
CA ARG A 87 14.83 -8.68 -14.65
C ARG A 87 16.18 -9.41 -14.56
N ALA A 88 16.14 -10.74 -14.46
CA ALA A 88 17.35 -11.55 -14.29
C ALA A 88 18.30 -11.47 -15.50
N SER A 89 17.80 -11.14 -16.69
CA SER A 89 18.64 -10.99 -17.89
C SER A 89 19.67 -9.85 -17.79
N VAL A 90 19.42 -8.87 -16.91
CA VAL A 90 20.25 -7.69 -16.65
C VAL A 90 20.80 -7.65 -15.22
N ASP A 91 20.69 -8.75 -14.46
CA ASP A 91 21.04 -8.80 -13.03
C ASP A 91 20.35 -7.69 -12.20
N GLY A 92 19.13 -7.33 -12.59
CA GLY A 92 18.37 -6.24 -11.97
C GLY A 92 18.01 -6.51 -10.52
N GLU A 93 17.83 -5.47 -9.71
CA GLU A 93 17.43 -5.60 -8.30
C GLU A 93 16.13 -6.38 -8.17
N ALA A 94 16.12 -7.39 -7.30
CA ALA A 94 14.97 -8.26 -7.07
C ALA A 94 13.87 -7.53 -6.29
N VAL A 95 12.63 -7.90 -6.57
CA VAL A 95 11.43 -7.43 -5.87
C VAL A 95 10.55 -8.63 -5.52
N THR A 96 9.64 -8.47 -4.58
CA THR A 96 8.58 -9.45 -4.34
C THR A 96 7.38 -9.11 -5.21
N LEU A 97 7.03 -10.02 -6.13
CA LEU A 97 5.87 -9.87 -7.00
C LEU A 97 4.68 -10.66 -6.45
N VAL A 98 3.54 -9.99 -6.34
CA VAL A 98 2.27 -10.57 -5.91
C VAL A 98 1.28 -10.51 -7.08
N PRO A 99 0.93 -11.65 -7.68
CA PRO A 99 -0.12 -11.68 -8.69
C PRO A 99 -1.48 -11.44 -8.04
N VAL A 100 -2.26 -10.56 -8.67
CA VAL A 100 -3.63 -10.24 -8.30
C VAL A 100 -4.54 -10.69 -9.42
N GLU A 101 -5.32 -11.75 -9.14
CA GLU A 101 -6.33 -12.26 -10.04
C GLU A 101 -7.55 -11.34 -10.02
N LEU A 102 -7.91 -10.79 -11.18
CA LEU A 102 -9.00 -9.82 -11.32
C LEU A 102 -10.11 -10.39 -12.19
N ASP A 103 -11.33 -10.30 -11.67
CA ASP A 103 -12.56 -10.53 -12.41
C ASP A 103 -13.32 -9.20 -12.54
N ASN A 104 -13.19 -8.55 -13.71
CA ASN A 104 -13.91 -7.34 -14.06
C ASN A 104 -15.09 -7.62 -14.99
N THR A 105 -15.60 -8.87 -15.03
CA THR A 105 -16.66 -9.26 -15.99
C THR A 105 -18.00 -8.59 -15.72
N ALA A 106 -18.26 -8.22 -14.46
CA ALA A 106 -19.45 -7.49 -14.03
C ALA A 106 -19.15 -6.03 -13.64
N GLY A 107 -17.90 -5.57 -13.76
CA GLY A 107 -17.53 -4.23 -13.37
C GLY A 107 -17.83 -3.19 -14.45
N THR A 108 -17.86 -1.93 -14.02
CA THR A 108 -18.29 -0.79 -14.84
C THR A 108 -17.15 0.13 -15.27
N GLU A 109 -15.96 -0.03 -14.68
CA GLU A 109 -14.78 0.81 -14.91
C GLU A 109 -13.54 -0.06 -15.16
N SER A 110 -12.51 0.53 -15.77
CA SER A 110 -11.23 -0.16 -15.95
C SER A 110 -10.46 -0.26 -14.62
N LEU A 111 -9.65 -1.31 -14.47
CA LEU A 111 -8.79 -1.51 -13.31
C LEU A 111 -7.32 -1.51 -13.72
N ASN A 112 -6.48 -0.78 -13.01
CA ASN A 112 -5.03 -0.77 -13.23
C ASN A 112 -4.24 -1.35 -12.04
N MET A 113 -4.91 -1.63 -10.91
CA MET A 113 -4.25 -2.05 -9.66
C MET A 113 -3.08 -1.14 -9.28
N TYR A 114 -3.37 0.16 -9.14
CA TYR A 114 -2.40 1.18 -8.77
C TYR A 114 -1.50 0.78 -7.58
N GLY A 115 -2.06 0.10 -6.58
CA GLY A 115 -1.24 -0.45 -5.50
C GLY A 115 -2.04 -1.03 -4.35
N VAL A 116 -1.30 -1.37 -3.30
CA VAL A 116 -1.82 -1.86 -2.02
C VAL A 116 -1.02 -1.26 -0.88
N THR A 117 -1.73 -0.88 0.19
CA THR A 117 -1.15 -0.56 1.50
C THR A 117 -1.46 -1.68 2.48
N VAL A 118 -0.44 -2.20 3.13
CA VAL A 118 -0.52 -3.22 4.18
C VAL A 118 -0.20 -2.56 5.52
N VAL A 119 -1.06 -2.79 6.52
CA VAL A 119 -0.76 -2.48 7.92
C VAL A 119 -0.50 -3.78 8.64
N THR A 120 0.67 -3.91 9.24
CA THR A 120 1.12 -5.07 10.01
C THR A 120 0.45 -5.11 11.38
N LYS A 121 0.56 -6.25 12.09
CA LYS A 121 -0.02 -6.38 13.44
C LYS A 121 0.62 -5.47 14.49
N ASP A 122 1.85 -5.02 14.27
CA ASP A 122 2.58 -4.07 15.12
C ASP A 122 2.35 -2.61 14.69
N GLY A 123 1.55 -2.37 13.65
CA GLY A 123 1.14 -1.05 13.21
C GLY A 123 2.11 -0.37 12.25
N GLN A 124 3.07 -1.11 11.67
CA GLN A 124 3.87 -0.62 10.55
C GLN A 124 3.02 -0.60 9.28
N GLN A 125 3.19 0.46 8.48
CA GLN A 125 2.65 0.55 7.14
C GLN A 125 3.72 0.12 6.12
N ILE A 126 3.32 -0.72 5.16
CA ILE A 126 4.12 -1.18 4.03
C ILE A 126 3.30 -0.89 2.78
N ASP A 127 3.83 -0.08 1.89
CA ASP A 127 3.18 0.24 0.62
C ASP A 127 3.83 -0.58 -0.51
N SER A 128 3.02 -0.99 -1.49
CA SER A 128 3.55 -1.50 -2.75
C SER A 128 4.29 -0.40 -3.49
N VAL A 129 5.31 -0.77 -4.26
CA VAL A 129 6.06 0.15 -5.12
C VAL A 129 5.53 0.10 -6.56
N ASP A 130 5.76 1.18 -7.30
CA ASP A 130 5.44 1.22 -8.73
C ASP A 130 6.37 0.27 -9.50
N LEU A 131 5.79 -0.71 -10.18
CA LEU A 131 6.55 -1.67 -10.98
C LEU A 131 7.21 -0.99 -12.20
N ALA A 132 6.64 0.10 -12.72
CA ALA A 132 7.23 0.87 -13.81
C ALA A 132 8.57 1.49 -13.41
N ASP A 133 8.70 1.97 -12.16
CA ASP A 133 9.97 2.51 -11.64
C ASP A 133 11.06 1.42 -11.57
N LYS A 134 10.67 0.18 -11.27
CA LYS A 134 11.59 -0.97 -11.26
C LYS A 134 12.02 -1.33 -12.68
N PHE A 135 11.10 -1.37 -13.64
CA PHE A 135 11.44 -1.55 -15.04
C PHE A 135 12.39 -0.47 -15.55
N SER A 136 12.14 0.81 -15.26
CA SER A 136 13.04 1.90 -15.66
C SER A 136 14.47 1.67 -15.16
N THR A 137 14.64 1.18 -13.93
CA THR A 137 15.96 0.89 -13.36
C THR A 137 16.63 -0.30 -14.05
N TRP A 138 15.87 -1.35 -14.38
CA TRP A 138 16.37 -2.52 -15.10
C TRP A 138 16.70 -2.21 -16.56
N GLU A 139 15.92 -1.35 -17.22
CA GLU A 139 16.15 -0.86 -18.57
C GLU A 139 17.48 -0.11 -18.67
N ASP A 140 17.78 0.76 -17.70
CA ASP A 140 19.08 1.43 -17.61
C ASP A 140 20.25 0.43 -17.45
N ALA A 141 20.02 -0.69 -16.77
CA ALA A 141 21.02 -1.75 -16.57
C ALA A 141 21.28 -2.60 -17.83
N ALA A 142 20.41 -2.54 -18.85
CA ALA A 142 20.66 -3.19 -20.13
C ALA A 142 21.81 -2.54 -20.92
N VAL A 143 22.15 -1.28 -20.60
CA VAL A 143 23.19 -0.48 -21.26
C VAL A 143 22.97 -0.46 -22.78
N ASP A 144 23.84 -1.10 -23.57
CA ASP A 144 23.78 -1.10 -25.04
C ASP A 144 23.23 -2.43 -25.61
N ASP A 145 22.79 -3.37 -24.75
CA ASP A 145 22.20 -4.64 -25.17
C ASP A 145 20.74 -4.44 -25.61
N THR A 146 20.56 -4.19 -26.90
CA THR A 146 19.25 -3.89 -27.51
C THR A 146 18.25 -5.03 -27.32
N ASP A 147 18.68 -6.29 -27.32
CA ASP A 147 17.76 -7.42 -27.19
C ASP A 147 17.21 -7.51 -25.77
N LYS A 148 18.07 -7.30 -24.76
CA LYS A 148 17.63 -7.24 -23.36
C LYS A 148 16.75 -6.03 -23.07
N TYR A 149 17.13 -4.86 -23.60
CA TYR A 149 16.34 -3.64 -23.45
C TYR A 149 14.93 -3.83 -24.04
N ASN A 150 14.81 -4.36 -25.26
CA ASN A 150 13.50 -4.62 -25.87
C ASN A 150 12.68 -5.64 -25.08
N ALA A 151 13.31 -6.69 -24.53
CA ALA A 151 12.61 -7.67 -23.69
C ALA A 151 12.07 -7.03 -22.40
N LEU A 152 12.80 -6.09 -21.80
CA LEU A 152 12.34 -5.31 -20.65
C LEU A 152 11.18 -4.38 -21.02
N ILE A 153 11.27 -3.69 -22.16
CA ILE A 153 10.18 -2.83 -22.67
C ILE A 153 8.91 -3.65 -22.93
N ASP A 154 9.03 -4.83 -23.54
CA ASP A 154 7.89 -5.72 -23.78
C ASP A 154 7.23 -6.15 -22.45
N ALA A 155 8.05 -6.48 -21.45
CA ALA A 155 7.56 -6.83 -20.12
C ALA A 155 6.95 -5.62 -19.38
N HIS A 156 7.57 -4.45 -19.43
CA HIS A 156 7.06 -3.19 -18.87
C HIS A 156 5.68 -2.88 -19.44
N ASN A 157 5.57 -2.79 -20.77
CA ASN A 157 4.31 -2.48 -21.44
C ASN A 157 3.20 -3.47 -21.10
N LYS A 158 3.53 -4.74 -20.86
CA LYS A 158 2.55 -5.76 -20.53
C LYS A 158 2.15 -5.75 -19.05
N TYR A 159 3.09 -5.59 -18.13
CA TYR A 159 2.88 -5.88 -16.71
C TYR A 159 2.84 -4.65 -15.82
N ALA A 160 3.57 -3.58 -16.15
CA ALA A 160 3.56 -2.35 -15.38
C ALA A 160 2.55 -1.32 -15.91
N LEU A 161 2.19 -1.40 -17.19
CA LEU A 161 1.10 -0.59 -17.78
C LEU A 161 -0.22 -1.36 -17.84
N PHE A 162 -0.48 -2.19 -16.83
CA PHE A 162 -1.68 -3.01 -16.76
C PHE A 162 -2.95 -2.13 -16.74
N ASP A 163 -3.89 -2.43 -17.62
CA ASP A 163 -5.23 -1.83 -17.65
C ASP A 163 -6.24 -2.90 -18.07
N LEU A 164 -7.19 -3.21 -17.19
CA LEU A 164 -8.20 -4.24 -17.38
C LEU A 164 -9.55 -3.60 -17.65
N ALA A 165 -9.97 -3.64 -18.90
CA ALA A 165 -11.25 -3.12 -19.34
C ALA A 165 -12.45 -3.82 -18.64
N PRO A 166 -13.60 -3.13 -18.53
CA PRO A 166 -14.87 -3.75 -18.15
C PRO A 166 -15.20 -4.97 -19.03
N GLY A 167 -15.72 -6.04 -18.42
CA GLY A 167 -16.08 -7.27 -19.11
C GLY A 167 -14.95 -8.30 -19.25
N ALA A 168 -13.74 -8.02 -18.73
CA ALA A 168 -12.57 -8.88 -18.88
C ALA A 168 -12.10 -9.50 -17.56
N LYS A 169 -11.21 -10.49 -17.68
CA LYS A 169 -10.41 -11.06 -16.58
C LYS A 169 -8.93 -10.90 -16.89
N GLY A 170 -8.10 -10.80 -15.87
CA GLY A 170 -6.66 -10.72 -16.04
C GLY A 170 -5.93 -10.75 -14.72
N THR A 171 -4.60 -10.71 -14.80
CA THR A 171 -3.72 -10.70 -13.63
C THR A 171 -2.89 -9.43 -13.64
N ALA A 172 -3.01 -8.63 -12.59
CA ALA A 172 -2.08 -7.53 -12.32
C ALA A 172 -0.93 -8.03 -11.44
N LEU A 173 0.20 -7.34 -11.46
CA LEU A 173 1.33 -7.63 -10.57
C LEU A 173 1.56 -6.44 -9.63
N LEU A 174 1.42 -6.68 -8.33
CA LEU A 174 1.91 -5.77 -7.30
C LEU A 174 3.38 -6.07 -7.03
N ALA A 175 4.15 -5.04 -6.69
CA ALA A 175 5.56 -5.16 -6.33
C ALA A 175 5.81 -4.62 -4.93
N PHE A 176 6.73 -5.27 -4.21
CA PHE A 176 7.28 -4.78 -2.94
C PHE A 176 8.80 -4.90 -2.99
N ASP A 177 9.51 -3.93 -2.40
CA ASP A 177 10.99 -3.97 -2.29
C ASP A 177 11.47 -5.19 -1.50
N GLU A 178 10.72 -5.57 -0.46
CA GLU A 178 11.01 -6.72 0.39
C GLU A 178 9.76 -7.60 0.55
N PRO A 179 9.91 -8.90 0.85
CA PRO A 179 8.77 -9.77 1.15
C PRO A 179 7.92 -9.22 2.30
N VAL A 180 6.61 -9.20 2.12
CA VAL A 180 5.68 -8.87 3.20
C VAL A 180 5.62 -10.04 4.17
N MET A 181 5.97 -9.82 5.43
CA MET A 181 6.09 -10.88 6.44
C MET A 181 5.00 -10.82 7.52
N SER A 182 4.17 -9.77 7.51
CA SER A 182 3.02 -9.62 8.41
C SER A 182 1.93 -8.79 7.76
N ALA A 183 0.67 -9.13 8.05
CA ALA A 183 -0.49 -8.38 7.59
C ALA A 183 -1.63 -8.47 8.60
N TRP A 184 -2.22 -7.32 8.93
CA TRP A 184 -3.45 -7.22 9.72
C TRP A 184 -4.57 -6.56 8.93
N ARG A 185 -4.26 -5.47 8.22
CA ARG A 185 -5.21 -4.78 7.33
C ARG A 185 -4.56 -4.55 6.00
N VAL A 186 -5.37 -4.63 4.95
CA VAL A 186 -4.93 -4.39 3.59
C VAL A 186 -5.94 -3.49 2.90
N THR A 187 -5.44 -2.42 2.31
CA THR A 187 -6.21 -1.50 1.47
C THR A 187 -5.70 -1.62 0.05
N ALA A 188 -6.58 -1.95 -0.89
CA ALA A 188 -6.29 -2.00 -2.31
C ALA A 188 -6.72 -0.69 -2.99
N MET A 189 -6.00 -0.32 -4.04
CA MET A 189 -6.27 0.83 -4.92
C MET A 189 -6.52 0.32 -6.34
N PRO A 190 -7.75 -0.13 -6.69
CA PRO A 190 -7.97 -0.92 -7.90
C PRO A 190 -7.92 -0.12 -9.22
N ALA A 191 -8.23 1.17 -9.19
CA ALA A 191 -8.34 2.02 -10.38
C ALA A 191 -7.41 3.24 -10.38
N ASN A 192 -7.05 3.77 -9.21
CA ASN A 192 -6.08 4.85 -9.01
C ASN A 192 -5.78 5.02 -7.51
N ALA A 193 -4.85 5.93 -7.19
CA ALA A 193 -4.40 6.23 -5.84
C ALA A 193 -5.47 6.75 -4.86
N PHE A 194 -6.66 7.15 -5.35
CA PHE A 194 -7.72 7.73 -4.51
C PHE A 194 -8.90 6.77 -4.30
N ASP A 195 -8.98 5.72 -5.11
CA ASP A 195 -10.06 4.74 -5.05
C ASP A 195 -9.65 3.56 -4.16
N GLU A 196 -9.74 3.80 -2.86
CA GLU A 196 -9.35 2.83 -1.83
C GLU A 196 -10.51 1.92 -1.43
N VAL A 197 -10.25 0.60 -1.39
CA VAL A 197 -11.16 -0.40 -0.81
C VAL A 197 -10.42 -1.31 0.16
N THR A 198 -11.07 -1.67 1.26
CA THR A 198 -10.51 -2.67 2.17
C THR A 198 -10.56 -4.05 1.53
N ALA A 199 -9.42 -4.74 1.52
CA ALA A 199 -9.37 -6.16 1.22
C ALA A 199 -9.63 -6.97 2.49
N THR A 200 -10.33 -8.08 2.35
CA THR A 200 -10.73 -8.97 3.43
C THR A 200 -9.98 -10.30 3.34
N PRO A 201 -9.43 -10.82 4.45
CA PRO A 201 -8.74 -12.10 4.44
C PRO A 201 -9.74 -13.25 4.50
N SER A 202 -9.43 -14.32 3.78
CA SER A 202 -10.16 -15.59 3.78
C SER A 202 -9.17 -16.76 3.88
N GLN A 203 -9.52 -17.75 4.71
CA GLN A 203 -8.72 -18.98 4.91
C GLN A 203 -8.91 -19.97 3.76
#